data_AF-A0A2N1TJZ9-F1
#
_entry.id   AF-A0A2N1TJZ9-F1
#
_cell.length_a   1.000
_cell.length_b   1.000
_cell.length_c   1.000
_cell.angle_alpha   90.00
_cell.angle_beta   90.00
_cell.angle_gamma   90.00
#
_symmetry.space_group_name_H-M   'P 1'
#
loop_
_entity.id
_entity.type
_entity.pdbx_description
1 polymer ?
#
loop_
_entity_poly.entity_id
_entity_poly.type
_entity_poly.pdbx_seq_one_letter_code
_entity_poly.pdbx_strand_id
1 'polypeptide(L)'
;MKHRYVVLIIFAFFCALVCQPLLAQDIKELEKQFNSELRSAQSAMFGGKLDVADAGAKKCGELIESMKKLDPQYKQLSSFEQKLGKLQGDLAKKVNKVPAGSAKMMDKTTPQQSAASGKAKALPRKTAQEMRELTKTLDSLEKFEKDRMLRIQEDYSSYSVESTFKSIQEKISSLSGLLEKVSAVAAEEGASEHPDFIAAKDRVASVSSWAGEELTKTRASVEKQKSGEAAAGEATGSLKKLWEEYDDKYFTPITNMSYENNMEKIGQAFELLSEYSGKKAELTMAIGEFEAKYGNDRDAIEKATGGMEAVYPWESFKKAMTEIEAVPARIGDKVKGMIDEELSSLSTRHDFFRLEKHAEIKKLQEFCSKNVPGYTANASIHSLLAEDIKKFDEKVNQRSWPACKGSDTDRAGALDYLKNSWGKDEKYKYTVLGTVIRSDWSVQKKDLHGKPIMYGLPVLLAVQKPEDHAQGLARVFILTLRTPEGAGAKMAPPFSSDTVGDSYYIRASQIK
;
A
#
# COMPACT_ATOMS: atom_id res chain seq x y z
N MET A 1 12.98 35.95 -37.20
CA MET A 1 13.20 35.20 -35.94
C MET A 1 12.24 35.56 -34.79
N LYS A 2 11.57 36.73 -34.75
CA LYS A 2 10.74 37.13 -33.58
C LYS A 2 9.29 36.60 -33.54
N HIS A 3 8.72 36.07 -34.63
CA HIS A 3 7.34 35.52 -34.61
C HIS A 3 7.24 34.02 -34.28
N ARG A 4 8.32 33.25 -34.45
CA ARG A 4 8.32 31.82 -34.09
C ARG A 4 8.35 31.59 -32.57
N TYR A 5 8.98 32.48 -31.80
CA TYR A 5 9.01 32.39 -30.34
C TYR A 5 7.69 32.83 -29.68
N VAL A 6 6.95 33.77 -30.27
CA VAL A 6 5.65 34.21 -29.73
C VAL A 6 4.59 33.12 -29.90
N VAL A 7 4.59 32.39 -31.03
CA VAL A 7 3.66 31.27 -31.24
C VAL A 7 3.99 30.09 -30.31
N LEU A 8 5.27 29.81 -30.06
CA LEU A 8 5.68 28.76 -29.11
C LEU A 8 5.36 29.11 -27.65
N ILE A 9 5.45 30.37 -27.25
CA ILE A 9 5.10 30.80 -25.89
C ILE A 9 3.57 30.79 -25.69
N ILE A 10 2.78 31.18 -26.69
CA ILE A 10 1.31 31.10 -26.62
C ILE A 10 0.84 29.63 -26.60
N PHE A 11 1.49 28.74 -27.36
CA PHE A 11 1.17 27.31 -27.33
C PHE A 11 1.60 26.64 -26.01
N ALA A 12 2.74 27.03 -25.43
CA ALA A 12 3.17 26.55 -24.12
C ALA A 12 2.26 27.07 -22.98
N PHE A 13 1.75 28.31 -23.07
CA PHE A 13 0.76 28.82 -22.12
C PHE A 13 -0.61 28.16 -22.28
N PHE A 14 -1.02 27.85 -23.53
CA PHE A 14 -2.28 27.12 -23.78
C PHE A 14 -2.19 25.67 -23.31
N CYS A 15 -1.04 24.99 -23.48
CA CYS A 15 -0.81 23.67 -22.90
C CYS A 15 -0.68 23.71 -21.37
N ALA A 16 -0.14 24.77 -20.77
CA ALA A 16 -0.07 24.90 -19.31
C ALA A 16 -1.40 25.32 -18.66
N LEU A 17 -2.30 25.99 -19.38
CA LEU A 17 -3.66 26.30 -18.90
C LEU A 17 -4.67 25.17 -19.15
N VAL A 18 -4.48 24.35 -20.18
CA VAL A 18 -5.39 23.23 -20.53
C VAL A 18 -4.92 21.90 -19.93
N CYS A 19 -3.65 21.80 -19.51
CA CYS A 19 -3.11 20.67 -18.74
C CYS A 19 -2.75 21.08 -17.31
N GLN A 20 -3.63 21.82 -16.62
CA GLN A 20 -3.70 21.60 -15.18
C GLN A 20 -4.24 20.17 -15.01
N PRO A 21 -3.59 19.29 -14.23
CA PRO A 21 -4.29 18.12 -13.76
C PRO A 21 -5.46 18.69 -12.96
N LEU A 22 -6.67 18.56 -13.48
CA LEU A 22 -7.85 18.41 -12.62
C LEU A 22 -7.39 17.34 -11.63
N LEU A 23 -7.04 17.75 -10.41
CA LEU A 23 -6.84 16.84 -9.32
C LEU A 23 -8.10 15.99 -9.33
N ALA A 24 -7.99 14.75 -9.80
CA ALA A 24 -9.05 13.80 -9.73
C ALA A 24 -9.30 13.66 -8.23
N GLN A 25 -10.30 14.38 -7.73
CA GLN A 25 -10.74 14.26 -6.36
C GLN A 25 -11.19 12.82 -6.22
N ASP A 26 -10.37 12.01 -5.52
CA ASP A 26 -10.74 10.66 -5.14
C ASP A 26 -12.07 10.75 -4.38
N ILE A 27 -13.01 9.86 -4.70
CA ILE A 27 -14.31 9.77 -4.02
C ILE A 27 -14.12 9.61 -2.51
N LYS A 28 -13.05 8.95 -2.07
CA LYS A 28 -12.70 8.84 -0.64
C LYS A 28 -12.30 10.19 -0.01
N GLU A 29 -11.65 11.06 -0.77
CA GLU A 29 -11.29 12.40 -0.30
C GLU A 29 -12.53 13.31 -0.25
N LEU A 30 -13.46 13.18 -1.21
CA LEU A 30 -14.77 13.84 -1.16
C LEU A 30 -15.62 13.36 0.02
N GLU A 31 -15.63 12.06 0.32
CA GLU A 31 -16.28 11.49 1.50
C GLU A 31 -15.73 12.09 2.80
N LYS A 32 -14.39 12.18 2.90
CA LYS A 32 -13.73 12.77 4.08
C LYS A 32 -14.08 14.24 4.23
N GLN A 33 -14.08 15.00 3.14
CA GLN A 33 -14.47 16.41 3.11
C GLN A 33 -15.94 16.59 3.50
N PHE A 34 -16.83 15.74 2.99
CA PHE A 34 -18.25 15.77 3.35
C PHE A 34 -18.46 15.53 4.84
N ASN A 35 -17.84 14.49 5.42
CA ASN A 35 -17.99 14.20 6.84
C ASN A 35 -17.41 15.30 7.74
N SER A 36 -16.29 15.90 7.34
CA SER A 36 -15.71 17.06 8.03
C SER A 36 -16.68 18.24 8.02
N GLU A 37 -17.23 18.56 6.85
CA GLU A 37 -18.08 19.73 6.70
C GLU A 37 -19.47 19.56 7.31
N LEU A 38 -20.01 18.34 7.29
CA LEU A 38 -21.23 17.98 8.00
C LEU A 38 -21.08 18.19 9.51
N ARG A 39 -19.96 17.76 10.10
CA ARG A 39 -19.68 17.97 11.54
C ARG A 39 -19.51 19.45 11.87
N SER A 40 -18.81 20.19 11.01
CA SER A 40 -18.62 21.63 11.17
C SER A 40 -19.97 22.38 11.13
N ALA A 41 -20.82 22.06 10.16
CA ALA A 41 -22.15 22.65 10.02
C ALA A 41 -23.08 22.29 11.20
N GLN A 42 -23.05 21.04 11.68
CA GLN A 42 -23.77 20.62 12.88
C GLN A 42 -23.30 21.39 14.11
N SER A 43 -21.98 21.50 14.32
CA SER A 43 -21.39 22.26 15.43
C SER A 43 -21.80 23.73 15.38
N ALA A 44 -21.75 24.37 14.21
CA ALA A 44 -22.21 25.73 14.00
C ALA A 44 -23.72 25.90 14.31
N MET A 45 -24.54 24.94 13.90
CA MET A 45 -25.98 24.93 14.19
C MET A 45 -26.29 24.79 15.69
N PHE A 46 -25.53 23.96 16.41
CA PHE A 46 -25.67 23.83 17.87
C PHE A 46 -25.12 25.05 18.61
N GLY A 47 -24.05 25.67 18.08
CA GLY A 47 -23.47 26.91 18.57
C GLY A 47 -24.23 28.18 18.19
N GLY A 48 -25.41 28.08 17.56
CA GLY A 48 -26.27 29.21 17.20
C GLY A 48 -25.79 30.05 16.00
N LYS A 49 -24.70 29.65 15.33
CA LYS A 49 -24.17 30.31 14.13
C LYS A 49 -24.90 29.79 12.88
N LEU A 50 -26.18 30.14 12.75
CA LEU A 50 -27.07 29.57 11.73
C LEU A 50 -26.63 29.87 10.30
N ASP A 51 -26.05 31.05 10.03
CA ASP A 51 -25.54 31.40 8.69
C ASP A 51 -24.35 30.53 8.27
N VAL A 52 -23.45 30.24 9.21
CA VAL A 52 -22.29 29.35 8.99
C VAL A 52 -22.75 27.91 8.78
N ALA A 53 -23.79 27.50 9.50
CA ALA A 53 -24.37 26.18 9.34
C ALA A 53 -25.13 26.02 8.00
N ASP A 54 -25.83 27.05 7.53
CA ASP A 54 -26.48 27.07 6.20
C ASP A 54 -25.46 27.01 5.07
N ALA A 55 -24.39 27.80 5.15
CA ALA A 55 -23.29 27.75 4.19
C ALA A 55 -22.61 26.36 4.15
N GLY A 56 -22.38 25.75 5.33
CA GLY A 56 -21.85 24.40 5.43
C GLY A 56 -22.79 23.33 4.86
N ALA A 57 -24.11 23.47 5.07
CA ALA A 57 -25.10 22.57 4.49
C ALA A 57 -25.14 22.66 2.95
N LYS A 58 -25.02 23.87 2.37
CA LYS A 58 -24.91 24.05 0.91
C LYS A 58 -23.68 23.36 0.33
N LYS A 59 -22.52 23.54 0.98
CA LYS A 59 -21.26 22.90 0.58
C LYS A 59 -21.32 21.37 0.67
N CYS A 60 -22.00 20.81 1.67
CA CYS A 60 -22.30 19.38 1.73
C CYS A 60 -23.14 18.91 0.54
N GLY A 61 -24.09 19.71 0.06
CA GLY A 61 -24.86 19.42 -1.16
C GLY A 61 -24.00 19.38 -2.42
N GLU A 62 -23.11 20.36 -2.58
CA GLU A 62 -22.15 20.42 -3.71
C GLU A 62 -21.20 19.21 -3.73
N LEU A 63 -20.77 18.75 -2.55
CA LEU A 63 -19.93 17.54 -2.42
C LEU A 63 -20.69 16.27 -2.81
N ILE A 64 -21.98 16.15 -2.43
CA ILE A 64 -22.83 15.03 -2.87
C ILE A 64 -23.01 15.04 -4.39
N GLU A 65 -23.26 16.20 -5.01
CA GLU A 65 -23.37 16.30 -6.47
C GLU A 65 -22.05 15.93 -7.17
N SER A 66 -20.92 16.32 -6.60
CA SER A 66 -19.60 15.96 -7.11
C SER A 66 -19.34 14.45 -7.00
N MET A 67 -19.73 13.82 -5.89
CA MET A 67 -19.67 12.37 -5.73
C MET A 67 -20.58 11.64 -6.72
N LYS A 68 -21.80 12.13 -6.95
CA LYS A 68 -22.73 11.54 -7.94
C LYS A 68 -22.19 11.60 -9.37
N LYS A 69 -21.46 12.65 -9.74
CA LYS A 69 -20.84 12.80 -11.06
C LYS A 69 -19.68 11.83 -11.28
N LEU A 70 -18.98 11.45 -10.20
CA LEU A 70 -17.83 10.54 -10.25
C LEU A 70 -18.26 9.06 -10.17
N ASP A 71 -19.18 8.73 -9.27
CA ASP A 71 -19.74 7.39 -9.14
C ASP A 71 -21.21 7.44 -8.67
N PRO A 72 -22.18 7.30 -9.59
CA PRO A 72 -23.60 7.27 -9.26
C PRO A 72 -24.04 6.11 -8.35
N GLN A 73 -23.24 5.03 -8.26
CA GLN A 73 -23.55 3.83 -7.47
C GLN A 73 -22.76 3.77 -6.15
N TYR A 74 -22.10 4.86 -5.75
CA TYR A 74 -21.30 4.89 -4.54
C TYR A 74 -22.15 4.57 -3.29
N LYS A 75 -21.75 3.53 -2.56
CA LYS A 75 -22.55 2.88 -1.51
C LYS A 75 -23.07 3.82 -0.42
N GLN A 76 -22.37 4.93 -0.12
CA GLN A 76 -22.77 5.85 0.94
C GLN A 76 -23.59 7.07 0.48
N LEU A 77 -23.85 7.26 -0.82
CA LEU A 77 -24.59 8.42 -1.33
C LEU A 77 -25.96 8.60 -0.65
N SER A 78 -26.75 7.53 -0.56
CA SER A 78 -28.06 7.56 0.10
C SER A 78 -27.98 7.96 1.58
N SER A 79 -26.94 7.48 2.29
CA SER A 79 -26.71 7.87 3.69
C SER A 79 -26.36 9.35 3.83
N PHE A 80 -25.56 9.89 2.91
CA PHE A 80 -25.15 11.30 2.91
C PHE A 80 -26.33 12.23 2.60
N GLU A 81 -27.18 11.86 1.66
CA GLU A 81 -28.41 12.60 1.36
C GLU A 81 -29.37 12.65 2.55
N GLN A 82 -29.56 11.52 3.25
CA GLN A 82 -30.40 11.49 4.45
C GLN A 82 -29.83 12.36 5.58
N LYS A 83 -28.50 12.32 5.79
CA LYS A 83 -27.82 13.14 6.80
C LYS A 83 -27.92 14.64 6.46
N LEU A 84 -27.77 15.01 5.20
CA LEU A 84 -27.92 16.39 4.74
C LEU A 84 -29.38 16.87 4.89
N GLY A 85 -30.36 16.04 4.48
CA GLY A 85 -31.77 16.36 4.62
C GLY A 85 -32.20 16.56 6.07
N LYS A 86 -31.66 15.77 7.00
CA LYS A 86 -31.86 15.96 8.44
C LYS A 86 -31.28 17.28 8.93
N LEU A 87 -30.04 17.61 8.55
CA LEU A 87 -29.39 18.87 8.91
C LEU A 87 -30.17 20.09 8.38
N GLN A 88 -30.61 20.05 7.12
CA GLN A 88 -31.42 21.11 6.52
C GLN A 88 -32.79 21.26 7.21
N GLY A 89 -33.43 20.14 7.56
CA GLY A 89 -34.68 20.14 8.31
C GLY A 89 -34.54 20.72 9.72
N ASP A 90 -33.44 20.42 10.40
CA ASP A 90 -33.14 20.97 11.73
C ASP A 90 -32.74 22.46 11.66
N LEU A 91 -32.03 22.88 10.61
CA LEU A 91 -31.73 24.28 10.33
C LEU A 91 -33.01 25.07 10.05
N ALA A 92 -33.90 24.58 9.19
CA ALA A 92 -35.18 25.23 8.91
C ALA A 92 -36.03 25.38 10.18
N LYS A 93 -36.04 24.38 11.06
CA LYS A 93 -36.72 24.45 12.36
C LYS A 93 -36.10 25.47 13.29
N LYS A 94 -34.78 25.71 13.26
CA LYS A 94 -34.10 26.69 14.11
C LYS A 94 -34.15 28.12 13.57
N VAL A 95 -34.05 28.29 12.25
CA VAL A 95 -34.21 29.59 11.57
C VAL A 95 -35.64 30.11 11.77
N ASN A 96 -36.65 29.25 11.69
CA ASN A 96 -38.04 29.59 11.98
C ASN A 96 -38.35 29.78 13.49
N LYS A 97 -37.35 29.64 14.36
CA LYS A 97 -37.50 29.73 15.83
C LYS A 97 -36.63 30.82 16.46
N VAL A 98 -36.31 31.89 15.72
CA VAL A 98 -35.72 33.12 16.27
C VAL A 98 -36.85 34.10 16.64
N PRO A 99 -37.28 34.18 17.92
CA PRO A 99 -37.95 35.37 18.42
C PRO A 99 -36.92 36.31 19.07
N ALA A 100 -36.92 37.57 18.65
CA ALA A 100 -36.35 38.64 19.44
C ALA A 100 -37.27 38.93 20.64
N GLY A 101 -36.69 39.03 21.84
CA GLY A 101 -37.26 39.84 22.92
C GLY A 101 -38.22 39.14 23.89
N SER A 102 -37.81 39.12 25.15
CA SER A 102 -38.56 38.86 26.39
C SER A 102 -40.00 39.39 26.44
N ALA A 103 -40.94 38.56 26.94
CA ALA A 103 -41.82 38.85 28.09
C ALA A 103 -42.94 37.81 28.21
N LYS A 104 -43.29 37.46 29.45
CA LYS A 104 -44.53 36.76 29.84
C LYS A 104 -45.77 37.41 29.19
N MET A 105 -46.74 36.61 28.74
CA MET A 105 -48.11 36.55 29.29
C MET A 105 -48.94 35.45 28.60
N MET A 106 -49.94 34.95 29.35
CA MET A 106 -51.06 34.09 28.91
C MET A 106 -51.73 34.68 27.65
N ASP A 107 -52.23 33.93 26.67
CA ASP A 107 -53.50 33.18 26.67
C ASP A 107 -53.74 32.68 25.22
N LYS A 108 -54.57 31.63 25.11
CA LYS A 108 -55.31 31.10 23.95
C LYS A 108 -54.91 31.51 22.53
N THR A 109 -54.59 30.51 21.71
CA THR A 109 -55.52 30.02 20.67
C THR A 109 -55.07 28.68 20.06
N THR A 110 -56.08 27.87 19.74
CA THR A 110 -56.12 26.49 19.24
C THR A 110 -55.35 26.25 17.94
N PRO A 111 -54.90 25.01 17.66
CA PRO A 111 -54.93 24.47 16.31
C PRO A 111 -56.04 23.44 16.16
N GLN A 112 -56.78 23.66 15.09
CA GLN A 112 -57.93 22.92 14.61
C GLN A 112 -57.59 21.46 14.31
N GLN A 113 -58.16 20.60 15.16
CA GLN A 113 -58.86 19.36 14.85
C GLN A 113 -58.88 18.93 13.37
N SER A 114 -58.13 17.88 13.06
CA SER A 114 -58.54 16.85 12.10
C SER A 114 -59.42 15.84 12.83
N ALA A 115 -60.70 15.77 12.44
CA ALA A 115 -61.63 14.68 12.79
C ALA A 115 -61.12 13.36 12.18
N ALA A 116 -61.34 12.15 12.70
CA ALA A 116 -62.28 11.66 13.68
C ALA A 116 -61.78 10.32 14.28
N SER A 117 -61.99 10.12 15.58
CA SER A 117 -62.43 8.85 16.19
C SER A 117 -62.79 9.15 17.66
N GLY A 118 -63.89 8.59 18.17
CA GLY A 118 -64.57 9.01 19.41
C GLY A 118 -63.68 9.31 20.61
N LYS A 119 -63.92 10.45 21.27
CA LYS A 119 -63.26 10.80 22.55
C LYS A 119 -63.68 9.78 23.61
N ALA A 120 -62.79 8.84 23.93
CA ALA A 120 -62.80 8.19 25.23
C ALA A 120 -62.71 9.27 26.32
N LYS A 121 -63.38 9.03 27.45
CA LYS A 121 -63.26 9.86 28.67
C LYS A 121 -61.77 9.96 29.02
N ALA A 122 -61.30 11.07 29.60
CA ALA A 122 -59.91 11.13 30.05
C ALA A 122 -59.73 10.20 31.27
N LEU A 123 -58.62 9.46 31.32
CA LEU A 123 -58.30 8.57 32.43
C LEU A 123 -58.23 9.36 33.76
N PRO A 124 -58.82 8.87 34.86
CA PRO A 124 -58.77 9.51 36.17
C PRO A 124 -57.33 9.77 36.66
N ARG A 125 -57.15 10.84 37.46
CA ARG A 125 -55.82 11.41 37.76
C ARG A 125 -54.91 10.45 38.52
N LYS A 126 -55.42 9.66 39.49
CA LYS A 126 -54.56 8.74 40.25
C LYS A 126 -54.19 7.53 39.39
N THR A 127 -55.14 6.98 38.65
CA THR A 127 -54.91 5.90 37.69
C THR A 127 -53.88 6.32 36.62
N ALA A 128 -54.01 7.54 36.09
CA ALA A 128 -53.05 8.12 35.14
C ALA A 128 -51.66 8.36 35.73
N GLN A 129 -51.54 8.57 37.05
CA GLN A 129 -50.26 8.71 37.72
C GLN A 129 -49.56 7.37 37.88
N GLU A 130 -50.26 6.34 38.36
CA GLU A 130 -49.71 4.97 38.49
C GLU A 130 -49.37 4.35 37.13
N MET A 131 -50.17 4.66 36.10
CA MET A 131 -49.92 4.24 34.72
C MET A 131 -48.59 4.76 34.15
N ARG A 132 -47.99 5.82 34.71
CA ARG A 132 -46.74 6.39 34.18
C ARG A 132 -45.57 5.43 34.32
N GLU A 133 -45.41 4.81 35.48
CA GLU A 133 -44.31 3.87 35.68
C GLU A 133 -44.50 2.60 34.84
N LEU A 134 -45.72 2.08 34.77
CA LEU A 134 -46.05 0.95 33.91
C LEU A 134 -45.73 1.25 32.44
N THR A 135 -46.21 2.39 31.93
CA THR A 135 -45.98 2.81 30.54
C THR A 135 -44.50 3.04 30.26
N LYS A 136 -43.76 3.65 31.20
CA LYS A 136 -42.32 3.87 31.07
C LYS A 136 -41.54 2.56 31.00
N THR A 137 -41.91 1.56 31.80
CA THR A 137 -41.26 0.24 31.78
C THR A 137 -41.57 -0.50 30.48
N LEU A 138 -42.83 -0.46 30.01
CA LEU A 138 -43.23 -1.03 28.72
C LEU A 138 -42.46 -0.38 27.55
N ASP A 139 -42.41 0.95 27.50
CA ASP A 139 -41.67 1.69 26.47
C ASP A 139 -40.17 1.38 26.52
N SER A 140 -39.60 1.22 27.71
CA SER A 140 -38.19 0.84 27.88
C SER A 140 -37.92 -0.55 27.31
N LEU A 141 -38.80 -1.53 27.53
CA LEU A 141 -38.62 -2.89 27.04
C LEU A 141 -38.77 -2.95 25.51
N GLU A 142 -39.78 -2.30 24.96
CA GLU A 142 -40.08 -2.32 23.52
C GLU A 142 -39.07 -1.58 22.66
N LYS A 143 -38.45 -0.51 23.18
CA LYS A 143 -37.52 0.32 22.42
C LYS A 143 -36.08 0.03 22.82
N PHE A 144 -35.73 0.37 24.06
CA PHE A 144 -34.34 0.38 24.49
C PHE A 144 -33.78 -1.03 24.69
N GLU A 145 -34.49 -1.89 25.43
CA GLU A 145 -33.99 -3.24 25.70
C GLU A 145 -34.12 -4.14 24.48
N LYS A 146 -35.13 -3.94 23.63
CA LYS A 146 -35.22 -4.60 22.32
C LYS A 146 -33.97 -4.37 21.48
N ASP A 147 -33.62 -3.11 21.24
CA ASP A 147 -32.44 -2.76 20.46
C ASP A 147 -31.16 -3.26 21.12
N ARG A 148 -31.11 -3.28 22.46
CA ARG A 148 -29.95 -3.79 23.20
C ARG A 148 -29.81 -5.30 23.07
N MET A 149 -30.90 -6.07 23.13
CA MET A 149 -30.88 -7.51 22.91
C MET A 149 -30.45 -7.85 21.48
N LEU A 150 -30.97 -7.13 20.47
CA LEU A 150 -30.56 -7.30 19.07
C LEU A 150 -29.06 -7.01 18.89
N ARG A 151 -28.55 -5.91 19.47
CA ARG A 151 -27.11 -5.62 19.43
C ARG A 151 -26.26 -6.72 20.07
N ILE A 152 -26.70 -7.31 21.19
CA ILE A 152 -25.98 -8.42 21.84
C ILE A 152 -25.99 -9.67 20.96
N GLN A 153 -27.06 -9.92 20.20
CA GLN A 153 -27.11 -11.03 19.25
C GLN A 153 -26.20 -10.81 18.03
N GLU A 154 -26.03 -9.56 17.60
CA GLU A 154 -25.19 -9.16 16.47
C GLU A 154 -23.69 -9.08 16.83
N ASP A 155 -23.37 -8.46 17.97
CA ASP A 155 -22.01 -8.13 18.40
C ASP A 155 -21.86 -8.41 19.91
N TYR A 156 -21.30 -9.57 20.23
CA TYR A 156 -21.10 -10.00 21.61
C TYR A 156 -19.85 -9.36 22.21
N SER A 157 -20.07 -8.50 23.21
CA SER A 157 -19.02 -8.04 24.12
C SER A 157 -19.13 -8.75 25.46
N SER A 158 -18.08 -9.43 25.91
CA SER A 158 -18.06 -10.14 27.19
C SER A 158 -18.30 -9.24 28.42
N TYR A 159 -18.04 -7.94 28.31
CA TYR A 159 -18.26 -6.98 29.40
C TYR A 159 -19.76 -6.68 29.61
N SER A 160 -20.25 -6.99 30.81
CA SER A 160 -21.57 -6.62 31.38
C SER A 160 -22.83 -7.31 30.80
N VAL A 161 -22.69 -8.36 30.01
CA VAL A 161 -23.85 -9.06 29.43
C VAL A 161 -24.73 -9.69 30.52
N GLU A 162 -24.12 -10.26 31.56
CA GLU A 162 -24.89 -10.90 32.64
C GLU A 162 -25.69 -9.88 33.48
N SER A 163 -25.09 -8.72 33.79
CA SER A 163 -25.80 -7.64 34.49
C SER A 163 -26.90 -7.03 33.62
N THR A 164 -26.69 -7.00 32.30
CA THR A 164 -27.71 -6.61 31.33
C THR A 164 -28.90 -7.57 31.36
N PHE A 165 -28.65 -8.87 31.24
CA PHE A 165 -29.70 -9.89 31.29
C PHE A 165 -30.48 -9.84 32.61
N LYS A 166 -29.78 -9.66 33.73
CA LYS A 166 -30.42 -9.49 35.04
C LYS A 166 -31.34 -8.27 35.07
N SER A 167 -30.87 -7.11 34.59
CA SER A 167 -31.67 -5.87 34.57
C SER A 167 -32.92 -5.98 33.68
N ILE A 168 -32.81 -6.62 32.51
CA ILE A 168 -33.94 -6.84 31.61
C ILE A 168 -34.95 -7.80 32.26
N GLN A 169 -34.46 -8.90 32.85
CA GLN A 169 -35.30 -9.85 33.57
C GLN A 169 -36.07 -9.18 34.73
N GLU A 170 -35.41 -8.32 35.51
CA GLU A 170 -36.06 -7.56 36.59
C GLU A 170 -37.18 -6.65 36.06
N LYS A 171 -36.97 -5.97 34.94
CA LYS A 171 -38.01 -5.15 34.30
C LYS A 171 -39.21 -5.99 33.86
N ILE A 172 -38.97 -7.13 33.20
CA ILE A 172 -40.04 -8.06 32.78
C ILE A 172 -40.82 -8.54 34.01
N SER A 173 -40.13 -9.00 35.06
CA SER A 173 -40.75 -9.49 36.29
C SER A 173 -41.51 -8.40 37.06
N SER A 174 -41.15 -7.12 36.91
CA SER A 174 -41.83 -6.00 37.57
C SER A 174 -43.18 -5.63 36.94
N LEU A 175 -43.45 -6.02 35.69
CA LEU A 175 -44.65 -5.61 34.96
C LEU A 175 -45.94 -6.11 35.61
N SER A 176 -45.95 -7.32 36.17
CA SER A 176 -47.13 -7.86 36.87
C SER A 176 -47.47 -7.05 38.11
N GLY A 177 -46.48 -6.75 38.97
CA GLY A 177 -46.66 -5.94 40.17
C GLY A 177 -47.04 -4.49 39.86
N LEU A 178 -46.54 -3.91 38.76
CA LEU A 178 -46.96 -2.59 38.31
C LEU A 178 -48.41 -2.61 37.78
N LEU A 179 -48.80 -3.64 37.04
CA LEU A 179 -50.17 -3.81 36.56
C LEU A 179 -51.15 -4.02 37.73
N GLU A 180 -50.78 -4.79 38.75
CA GLU A 180 -51.60 -4.97 39.97
C GLU A 180 -51.86 -3.65 40.69
N LYS A 181 -50.82 -2.82 40.87
CA LYS A 181 -50.95 -1.48 41.47
C LYS A 181 -51.90 -0.59 40.67
N VAL A 182 -51.73 -0.54 39.35
CA VAL A 182 -52.63 0.22 38.46
C VAL A 182 -54.05 -0.32 38.53
N SER A 183 -54.23 -1.65 38.55
CA SER A 183 -55.53 -2.30 38.61
C SER A 183 -56.29 -1.98 39.89
N ALA A 184 -55.60 -1.95 41.04
CA ALA A 184 -56.20 -1.56 42.31
C ALA A 184 -56.72 -0.12 42.28
N VAL A 185 -55.91 0.83 41.79
CA VAL A 185 -56.30 2.25 41.69
C VAL A 185 -57.39 2.47 40.62
N ALA A 186 -57.33 1.73 39.50
CA ALA A 186 -58.37 1.77 38.48
C ALA A 186 -59.71 1.26 39.02
N ALA A 187 -59.71 0.24 39.88
CA ALA A 187 -60.93 -0.24 40.54
C ALA A 187 -61.49 0.80 41.53
N GLU A 188 -60.64 1.46 42.31
CA GLU A 188 -61.05 2.54 43.23
C GLU A 188 -61.68 3.73 42.49
N GLU A 189 -61.16 4.10 41.32
CA GLU A 189 -61.66 5.23 40.52
C GLU A 189 -62.75 4.84 39.50
N GLY A 190 -63.20 3.57 39.48
CA GLY A 190 -64.19 3.07 38.52
C GLY A 190 -63.72 3.09 37.07
N ALA A 191 -62.40 3.02 36.84
CA ALA A 191 -61.73 3.08 35.55
C ALA A 191 -61.30 1.70 35.01
N SER A 192 -61.71 0.60 35.64
CA SER A 192 -61.34 -0.77 35.22
C SER A 192 -61.77 -1.14 33.80
N GLU A 193 -62.82 -0.50 33.27
CA GLU A 193 -63.32 -0.68 31.89
C GLU A 193 -62.80 0.41 30.93
N HIS A 194 -61.84 1.23 31.36
CA HIS A 194 -61.32 2.32 30.53
C HIS A 194 -60.46 1.76 29.38
N PRO A 195 -60.64 2.23 28.13
CA PRO A 195 -59.87 1.74 26.98
C PRO A 195 -58.34 1.78 27.19
N ASP A 196 -57.80 2.86 27.74
CA ASP A 196 -56.36 2.99 28.02
C ASP A 196 -55.84 1.96 29.04
N PHE A 197 -56.65 1.59 30.03
CA PHE A 197 -56.27 0.58 31.02
C PHE A 197 -56.32 -0.83 30.43
N ILE A 198 -57.37 -1.14 29.66
CA ILE A 198 -57.49 -2.40 28.92
C ILE A 198 -56.30 -2.53 27.95
N ALA A 199 -55.98 -1.48 27.18
CA ALA A 199 -54.84 -1.46 26.27
C ALA A 199 -53.51 -1.68 27.00
N ALA A 200 -53.34 -1.10 28.20
CA ALA A 200 -52.14 -1.32 29.01
C ALA A 200 -52.03 -2.75 29.54
N LYS A 201 -53.15 -3.34 29.97
CA LYS A 201 -53.23 -4.74 30.41
C LYS A 201 -52.84 -5.70 29.29
N ASP A 202 -53.40 -5.50 28.09
CA ASP A 202 -53.08 -6.31 26.92
C ASP A 202 -51.60 -6.13 26.51
N ARG A 203 -51.09 -4.89 26.58
CA ARG A 203 -49.69 -4.57 26.31
C ARG A 203 -48.74 -5.22 27.31
N VAL A 204 -49.10 -5.32 28.60
CA VAL A 204 -48.30 -6.07 29.59
C VAL A 204 -48.18 -7.54 29.22
N ALA A 205 -49.28 -8.18 28.84
CA ALA A 205 -49.26 -9.59 28.45
C ALA A 205 -48.38 -9.81 27.20
N SER A 206 -48.57 -8.97 26.17
CA SER A 206 -47.78 -9.05 24.93
C SER A 206 -46.29 -8.75 25.16
N VAL A 207 -45.95 -7.68 25.89
CA VAL A 207 -44.57 -7.28 26.16
C VAL A 207 -43.83 -8.29 27.02
N SER A 208 -44.46 -8.81 28.06
CA SER A 208 -43.85 -9.83 28.92
C SER A 208 -43.52 -11.10 28.14
N SER A 209 -44.42 -11.53 27.26
CA SER A 209 -44.22 -12.73 26.43
C SER A 209 -43.07 -12.54 25.44
N TRP A 210 -43.12 -11.51 24.58
CA TRP A 210 -42.08 -11.35 23.56
C TRP A 210 -40.72 -11.04 24.19
N ALA A 211 -40.66 -10.19 25.23
CA ALA A 211 -39.39 -9.82 25.85
C ALA A 211 -38.75 -11.01 26.58
N GLY A 212 -39.55 -11.90 27.17
CA GLY A 212 -39.08 -13.15 27.77
C GLY A 212 -38.52 -14.13 26.73
N GLU A 213 -39.22 -14.31 25.61
CA GLU A 213 -38.73 -15.11 24.49
C GLU A 213 -37.43 -14.54 23.89
N GLU A 214 -37.38 -13.23 23.66
CA GLU A 214 -36.22 -12.58 23.07
C GLU A 214 -35.00 -12.61 23.99
N LEU A 215 -35.20 -12.41 25.30
CA LEU A 215 -34.13 -12.55 26.29
C LEU A 215 -33.56 -13.98 26.31
N THR A 216 -34.44 -14.98 26.14
CA THR A 216 -34.03 -16.40 26.08
C THR A 216 -33.22 -16.69 24.81
N LYS A 217 -33.67 -16.19 23.64
CA LYS A 217 -32.90 -16.29 22.38
C LYS A 217 -31.55 -15.59 22.49
N THR A 218 -31.51 -14.41 23.09
CA THR A 218 -30.28 -13.64 23.29
C THR A 218 -29.29 -14.39 24.18
N ARG A 219 -29.75 -15.00 25.28
CA ARG A 219 -28.93 -15.88 26.12
C ARG A 219 -28.37 -17.07 25.36
N ALA A 220 -29.20 -17.76 24.57
CA ALA A 220 -28.76 -18.89 23.76
C ALA A 220 -27.72 -18.48 22.70
N SER A 221 -27.88 -17.30 22.08
CA SER A 221 -26.90 -16.75 21.14
C SER A 221 -25.55 -16.51 21.80
N VAL A 222 -25.56 -15.88 22.98
CA VAL A 222 -24.35 -15.62 23.78
C VAL A 222 -23.65 -16.91 24.19
N GLU A 223 -24.40 -17.92 24.64
CA GLU A 223 -23.83 -19.20 25.04
C GLU A 223 -23.23 -19.96 23.84
N LYS A 224 -23.87 -19.86 22.67
CA LYS A 224 -23.32 -20.38 21.42
C LYS A 224 -22.02 -19.68 21.03
N GLN A 225 -21.92 -18.36 21.19
CA GLN A 225 -20.70 -17.60 20.93
C GLN A 225 -19.57 -17.97 21.90
N LYS A 226 -19.85 -18.06 23.21
CA LYS A 226 -18.86 -18.49 24.22
C LYS A 226 -18.34 -19.92 23.99
N SER A 227 -19.23 -20.85 23.68
CA SER A 227 -18.84 -22.23 23.38
C SER A 227 -18.05 -22.32 22.06
N GLY A 228 -18.41 -21.51 21.07
CA GLY A 228 -17.63 -21.31 19.85
C GLY A 228 -16.22 -20.80 20.12
N GLU A 229 -16.06 -19.77 20.95
CA GLU A 229 -14.76 -19.21 21.38
C GLU A 229 -13.87 -20.26 22.06
N ALA A 230 -14.42 -21.01 23.02
CA ALA A 230 -13.68 -22.08 23.70
C ALA A 230 -13.27 -23.22 22.75
N ALA A 231 -14.16 -23.65 21.84
CA ALA A 231 -13.88 -24.70 20.87
C ALA A 231 -12.93 -24.23 19.74
N ALA A 232 -12.95 -22.94 19.42
CA ALA A 232 -12.08 -22.32 18.42
C ALA A 232 -10.67 -22.11 18.95
N GLY A 233 -10.45 -21.90 20.25
CA GLY A 233 -9.13 -21.58 20.81
C GLY A 233 -8.00 -22.51 20.37
N GLU A 234 -8.22 -23.83 20.36
CA GLU A 234 -7.22 -24.80 19.88
C GLU A 234 -6.99 -24.72 18.36
N ALA A 235 -8.07 -24.57 17.59
CA ALA A 235 -8.00 -24.45 16.13
C ALA A 235 -7.33 -23.13 15.71
N THR A 236 -7.67 -22.02 16.35
CA THR A 236 -7.04 -20.70 16.19
C THR A 236 -5.57 -20.74 16.54
N GLY A 237 -5.21 -21.37 17.67
CA GLY A 237 -3.81 -21.55 18.06
C GLY A 237 -3.02 -22.40 17.06
N SER A 238 -3.64 -23.45 16.52
CA SER A 238 -3.04 -24.29 15.48
C SER A 238 -2.87 -23.55 14.16
N LEU A 239 -3.89 -22.80 13.72
CA LEU A 239 -3.83 -21.97 12.51
C LEU A 239 -2.76 -20.88 12.64
N LYS A 240 -2.64 -20.25 13.82
CA LYS A 240 -1.60 -19.25 14.09
C LYS A 240 -0.19 -19.84 14.02
N LYS A 241 0.05 -21.00 14.63
CA LYS A 241 1.34 -21.68 14.55
C LYS A 241 1.69 -22.07 13.11
N LEU A 242 0.70 -22.57 12.37
CA LEU A 242 0.87 -22.88 10.96
C LEU A 242 1.21 -21.61 10.15
N TRP A 243 0.56 -20.48 10.47
CA TRP A 243 0.86 -19.20 9.84
C TRP A 243 2.30 -18.79 10.10
N GLU A 244 2.74 -18.81 11.36
CA GLU A 244 4.12 -18.48 11.73
C GLU A 244 5.13 -19.38 11.00
N GLU A 245 4.90 -20.70 10.95
CA GLU A 245 5.77 -21.64 10.24
C GLU A 245 5.89 -21.32 8.73
N TYR A 246 4.76 -21.08 8.05
CA TYR A 246 4.76 -20.82 6.61
C TYR A 246 5.21 -19.40 6.26
N ASP A 247 4.90 -18.41 7.10
CA ASP A 247 5.31 -17.03 6.87
C ASP A 247 6.82 -16.87 7.03
N ASP A 248 7.39 -17.40 8.12
CA ASP A 248 8.82 -17.32 8.41
C ASP A 248 9.64 -18.07 7.36
N LYS A 249 9.14 -19.21 6.87
CA LYS A 249 9.89 -20.06 5.93
C LYS A 249 9.66 -19.71 4.46
N TYR A 250 8.43 -19.37 4.08
CA TYR A 250 8.04 -19.23 2.68
C TYR A 250 7.53 -17.83 2.35
N PHE A 251 6.44 -17.36 2.97
CA PHE A 251 5.72 -16.18 2.48
C PHE A 251 6.55 -14.91 2.49
N THR A 252 7.09 -14.55 3.65
CA THR A 252 7.92 -13.36 3.80
C THR A 252 9.24 -13.49 3.03
N PRO A 253 10.02 -14.60 3.13
CA PRO A 253 11.26 -14.76 2.38
C PRO A 253 11.10 -14.71 0.85
N ILE A 254 10.14 -15.48 0.28
CA ILE A 254 9.89 -15.50 -1.17
C ILE A 254 9.53 -14.10 -1.65
N THR A 255 8.62 -13.42 -0.93
CA THR A 255 8.16 -12.08 -1.30
C THR A 255 9.31 -11.08 -1.26
N ASN A 256 10.08 -11.02 -0.16
CA ASN A 256 11.20 -10.08 -0.02
C ASN A 256 12.29 -10.31 -1.07
N MET A 257 12.67 -11.56 -1.31
CA MET A 257 13.69 -11.89 -2.30
C MET A 257 13.22 -11.60 -3.74
N SER A 258 11.93 -11.67 -4.03
CA SER A 258 11.40 -11.29 -5.35
C SER A 258 11.56 -9.81 -5.68
N TYR A 259 11.70 -8.94 -4.67
CA TYR A 259 11.90 -7.50 -4.85
C TYR A 259 13.37 -7.10 -5.02
N GLU A 260 14.32 -8.02 -4.77
CA GLU A 260 15.76 -7.76 -4.88
C GLU A 260 16.24 -7.70 -6.34
N ASN A 261 17.30 -6.95 -6.62
CA ASN A 261 17.90 -6.87 -7.96
C ASN A 261 19.02 -7.90 -8.19
N ASN A 262 19.26 -8.79 -7.22
CA ASN A 262 20.31 -9.80 -7.28
C ASN A 262 19.72 -11.14 -7.78
N MET A 263 20.24 -11.65 -8.90
CA MET A 263 19.79 -12.89 -9.52
C MET A 263 19.95 -14.14 -8.65
N GLU A 264 20.94 -14.16 -7.75
CA GLU A 264 21.11 -15.27 -6.80
C GLU A 264 19.95 -15.30 -5.79
N LYS A 265 19.58 -14.15 -5.23
CA LYS A 265 18.43 -14.01 -4.32
C LYS A 265 17.11 -14.33 -5.04
N ILE A 266 16.96 -13.87 -6.27
CA ILE A 266 15.78 -14.19 -7.09
C ILE A 266 15.72 -15.71 -7.36
N GLY A 267 16.86 -16.35 -7.61
CA GLY A 267 16.96 -17.81 -7.74
C GLY A 267 16.51 -18.54 -6.48
N GLN A 268 17.00 -18.12 -5.31
CA GLN A 268 16.58 -18.66 -4.00
C GLN A 268 15.07 -18.52 -3.77
N ALA A 269 14.47 -17.41 -4.22
CA ALA A 269 13.01 -17.24 -4.15
C ALA A 269 12.25 -18.32 -4.94
N PHE A 270 12.75 -18.73 -6.12
CA PHE A 270 12.13 -19.81 -6.90
C PHE A 270 12.34 -21.19 -6.29
N GLU A 271 13.49 -21.43 -5.66
CA GLU A 271 13.74 -22.69 -4.95
C GLU A 271 12.73 -22.85 -3.79
N LEU A 272 12.57 -21.80 -2.98
CA LEU A 272 11.56 -21.79 -1.91
C LEU A 272 10.13 -21.86 -2.45
N LEU A 273 9.84 -21.19 -3.57
CA LEU A 273 8.53 -21.27 -4.22
C LEU A 273 8.22 -22.69 -4.69
N SER A 274 9.21 -23.40 -5.23
CA SER A 274 9.07 -24.79 -5.64
C SER A 274 8.82 -25.70 -4.44
N GLU A 275 9.55 -25.49 -3.33
CA GLU A 275 9.33 -26.23 -2.08
C GLU A 275 7.92 -25.96 -1.52
N TYR A 276 7.51 -24.69 -1.44
CA TYR A 276 6.16 -24.29 -1.04
C TYR A 276 5.09 -24.91 -1.94
N SER A 277 5.31 -24.97 -3.25
CA SER A 277 4.35 -25.55 -4.20
C SER A 277 4.08 -27.03 -3.92
N GLY A 278 5.08 -27.77 -3.44
CA GLY A 278 4.92 -29.15 -2.96
C GLY A 278 4.10 -29.27 -1.66
N LYS A 279 3.99 -28.19 -0.89
CA LYS A 279 3.26 -28.09 0.38
C LYS A 279 1.92 -27.38 0.29
N LYS A 280 1.65 -26.70 -0.82
CA LYS A 280 0.44 -25.90 -1.04
C LYS A 280 -0.86 -26.70 -0.83
N ALA A 281 -0.89 -27.98 -1.22
CA ALA A 281 -2.07 -28.83 -1.05
C ALA A 281 -2.38 -29.10 0.43
N GLU A 282 -1.35 -29.37 1.25
CA GLU A 282 -1.48 -29.56 2.70
C GLU A 282 -2.05 -28.30 3.37
N LEU A 283 -1.50 -27.13 3.00
CA LEU A 283 -1.97 -25.85 3.52
C LEU A 283 -3.41 -25.52 3.09
N THR A 284 -3.73 -25.74 1.81
CA THR A 284 -5.08 -25.49 1.28
C THR A 284 -6.12 -26.36 1.98
N MET A 285 -5.77 -27.60 2.30
CA MET A 285 -6.63 -28.51 3.05
C MET A 285 -6.84 -28.02 4.49
N ALA A 286 -5.77 -27.65 5.20
CA ALA A 286 -5.86 -27.13 6.56
C ALA A 286 -6.73 -25.87 6.67
N ILE A 287 -6.57 -24.93 5.72
CA ILE A 287 -7.43 -23.73 5.64
C ILE A 287 -8.87 -24.12 5.28
N GLY A 288 -9.06 -25.05 4.34
CA GLY A 288 -10.40 -25.51 3.95
C GLY A 288 -11.16 -26.20 5.08
N GLU A 289 -10.48 -27.01 5.91
CA GLU A 289 -11.06 -27.63 7.11
C GLU A 289 -11.46 -26.58 8.15
N PHE A 290 -10.62 -25.55 8.34
CA PHE A 290 -10.95 -24.41 9.19
C PHE A 290 -12.19 -23.66 8.65
N GLU A 291 -12.21 -23.35 7.35
CA GLU A 291 -13.31 -22.65 6.69
C GLU A 291 -14.62 -23.45 6.74
N ALA A 292 -14.56 -24.78 6.58
CA ALA A 292 -15.72 -25.65 6.68
C ALA A 292 -16.35 -25.65 8.08
N LYS A 293 -15.55 -25.43 9.12
CA LYS A 293 -15.99 -25.43 10.52
C LYS A 293 -16.48 -24.06 11.00
N TYR A 294 -15.81 -22.98 10.59
CA TYR A 294 -16.04 -21.64 11.14
C TYR A 294 -16.55 -20.61 10.13
N GLY A 295 -16.58 -20.94 8.83
CA GLY A 295 -17.00 -20.03 7.76
C GLY A 295 -15.82 -19.63 6.86
N ASN A 296 -16.14 -19.16 5.66
CA ASN A 296 -15.17 -18.81 4.61
C ASN A 296 -15.07 -17.30 4.35
N ASP A 297 -15.65 -16.50 5.23
CA ASP A 297 -15.54 -15.05 5.24
C ASP A 297 -15.32 -14.53 6.67
N ARG A 298 -14.87 -13.28 6.76
CA ARG A 298 -14.53 -12.61 8.01
C ARG A 298 -15.68 -12.64 9.01
N ASP A 299 -16.89 -12.25 8.59
CA ASP A 299 -18.04 -12.07 9.47
C ASP A 299 -18.52 -13.42 10.00
N ALA A 300 -18.49 -14.46 9.15
CA ALA A 300 -18.83 -15.82 9.53
C ALA A 300 -17.85 -16.37 10.58
N ILE A 301 -16.54 -16.20 10.35
CA ILE A 301 -15.51 -16.65 11.29
C ILE A 301 -15.64 -15.90 12.61
N GLU A 302 -15.70 -14.57 12.60
CA GLU A 302 -15.82 -13.77 13.82
C GLU A 302 -17.05 -14.17 14.64
N LYS A 303 -18.20 -14.38 13.98
CA LYS A 303 -19.43 -14.83 14.63
C LYS A 303 -19.32 -16.25 15.19
N ALA A 304 -18.62 -17.15 14.50
CA ALA A 304 -18.46 -18.55 14.90
C ALA A 304 -17.42 -18.72 16.03
N THR A 305 -16.37 -17.90 16.03
CA THR A 305 -15.25 -17.99 16.99
C THR A 305 -15.36 -16.98 18.12
N GLY A 306 -16.36 -16.10 18.11
CA GLY A 306 -16.60 -15.11 19.17
C GLY A 306 -15.60 -13.96 19.20
N GLY A 307 -14.82 -13.75 18.13
CA GLY A 307 -13.85 -12.65 18.07
C GLY A 307 -12.83 -12.74 16.93
N MET A 308 -12.00 -11.69 16.86
CA MET A 308 -11.06 -11.40 15.76
C MET A 308 -9.76 -12.24 15.76
N GLU A 309 -9.46 -12.98 16.84
CA GLU A 309 -8.19 -13.72 16.95
C GLU A 309 -8.03 -14.78 15.86
N ALA A 310 -9.13 -15.42 15.46
CA ALA A 310 -9.13 -16.46 14.43
C ALA A 310 -9.14 -15.88 13.01
N VAL A 311 -9.71 -14.68 12.85
CA VAL A 311 -9.80 -13.96 11.56
C VAL A 311 -8.42 -13.57 11.06
N TYR A 312 -7.55 -13.05 11.93
CA TYR A 312 -6.24 -12.53 11.53
C TYR A 312 -5.33 -13.55 10.81
N PRO A 313 -5.03 -14.73 11.38
CA PRO A 313 -4.19 -15.71 10.70
C PRO A 313 -4.86 -16.25 9.42
N TRP A 314 -6.18 -16.40 9.41
CA TRP A 314 -6.92 -16.80 8.21
C TRP A 314 -6.78 -15.76 7.08
N GLU A 315 -7.08 -14.49 7.34
CA GLU A 315 -6.93 -13.41 6.34
C GLU A 315 -5.47 -13.32 5.84
N SER A 316 -4.51 -13.47 6.76
CA SER A 316 -3.07 -13.44 6.44
C SER A 316 -2.70 -14.57 5.47
N PHE A 317 -3.17 -15.79 5.71
CA PHE A 317 -2.99 -16.90 4.78
C PHE A 317 -3.57 -16.62 3.40
N LYS A 318 -4.83 -16.20 3.32
CA LYS A 318 -5.50 -15.94 2.02
C LYS A 318 -4.74 -14.90 1.21
N LYS A 319 -4.30 -13.84 1.89
CA LYS A 319 -3.49 -12.79 1.27
C LYS A 319 -2.15 -13.32 0.81
N ALA A 320 -1.38 -13.98 1.67
CA ALA A 320 -0.04 -14.46 1.34
C ALA A 320 -0.04 -15.50 0.22
N MET A 321 -0.99 -16.43 0.22
CA MET A 321 -1.15 -17.42 -0.86
C MET A 321 -1.41 -16.74 -2.21
N THR A 322 -2.25 -15.70 -2.23
CA THR A 322 -2.50 -14.91 -3.44
C THR A 322 -1.26 -14.13 -3.89
N GLU A 323 -0.54 -13.52 -2.95
CA GLU A 323 0.67 -12.74 -3.25
C GLU A 323 1.79 -13.61 -3.82
N ILE A 324 1.95 -14.83 -3.29
CA ILE A 324 2.93 -15.81 -3.78
C ILE A 324 2.63 -16.24 -5.22
N GLU A 325 1.37 -16.47 -5.56
CA GLU A 325 1.00 -16.88 -6.92
C GLU A 325 1.40 -15.83 -7.97
N ALA A 326 1.47 -14.55 -7.57
CA ALA A 326 1.91 -13.46 -8.44
C ALA A 326 3.44 -13.31 -8.55
N VAL A 327 4.23 -14.02 -7.74
CA VAL A 327 5.70 -13.88 -7.71
C VAL A 327 6.36 -14.24 -9.06
N PRO A 328 6.04 -15.37 -9.73
CA PRO A 328 6.68 -15.69 -10.99
C PRO A 328 6.47 -14.62 -12.07
N ALA A 329 5.23 -14.14 -12.23
CA ALA A 329 4.91 -13.09 -13.21
C ALA A 329 5.68 -11.80 -12.92
N ARG A 330 5.71 -11.37 -11.65
CA ARG A 330 6.43 -10.18 -11.19
C ARG A 330 7.93 -10.26 -11.48
N ILE A 331 8.55 -11.42 -11.23
CA ILE A 331 9.96 -11.63 -11.55
C ILE A 331 10.18 -11.64 -13.07
N GLY A 332 9.29 -12.29 -13.83
CA GLY A 332 9.34 -12.29 -15.29
C GLY A 332 9.35 -10.88 -15.88
N ASP A 333 8.44 -10.02 -15.42
CA ASP A 333 8.36 -8.61 -15.84
C ASP A 333 9.60 -7.82 -15.44
N LYS A 334 10.11 -8.05 -14.22
CA LYS A 334 11.31 -7.39 -13.71
C LYS A 334 12.55 -7.73 -14.53
N VAL A 335 12.80 -9.02 -14.77
CA VAL A 335 13.96 -9.47 -15.54
C VAL A 335 13.85 -9.01 -17.00
N LYS A 336 12.64 -8.99 -17.57
CA LYS A 336 12.41 -8.38 -18.88
C LYS A 336 12.85 -6.91 -18.91
N GLY A 337 12.46 -6.13 -17.89
CA GLY A 337 12.91 -4.75 -17.72
C GLY A 337 14.44 -4.62 -17.64
N MET A 338 15.10 -5.50 -16.87
CA MET A 338 16.57 -5.53 -16.78
C MET A 338 17.22 -5.84 -18.14
N ILE A 339 16.69 -6.80 -18.90
CA ILE A 339 17.18 -7.14 -20.24
C ILE A 339 17.03 -5.95 -21.19
N ASP A 340 15.86 -5.30 -21.21
CA ASP A 340 15.58 -4.17 -22.09
C ASP A 340 16.51 -2.98 -21.78
N GLU A 341 16.75 -2.69 -20.49
CA GLU A 341 17.69 -1.66 -20.03
C GLU A 341 19.13 -1.99 -20.46
N GLU A 342 19.59 -3.22 -20.22
CA GLU A 342 20.93 -3.64 -20.60
C GLU A 342 21.12 -3.58 -22.12
N LEU A 343 20.16 -4.08 -22.92
CA LEU A 343 20.19 -3.98 -24.39
C LEU A 343 20.28 -2.55 -24.89
N SER A 344 19.47 -1.63 -24.34
CA SER A 344 19.45 -0.23 -24.75
C SER A 344 20.77 0.50 -24.44
N SER A 345 21.48 0.06 -23.40
CA SER A 345 22.72 0.67 -22.94
C SER A 345 23.99 0.06 -23.54
N LEU A 346 23.91 -1.09 -24.24
CA LEU A 346 25.09 -1.77 -24.82
C LEU A 346 25.98 -0.85 -25.65
N SER A 347 25.36 0.00 -26.49
CA SER A 347 26.10 0.86 -27.42
C SER A 347 26.95 1.94 -26.75
N THR A 348 26.55 2.41 -25.58
CA THR A 348 27.21 3.49 -24.81
C THR A 348 28.14 2.94 -23.73
N ARG A 349 28.05 1.65 -23.40
CA ARG A 349 28.92 1.00 -22.42
C ARG A 349 30.37 0.96 -22.88
N HIS A 350 31.26 1.04 -21.90
CA HIS A 350 32.69 0.90 -22.11
C HIS A 350 33.02 -0.49 -22.66
N ASP A 351 33.94 -0.55 -23.62
CA ASP A 351 34.28 -1.74 -24.40
C ASP A 351 34.55 -2.98 -23.52
N PHE A 352 35.24 -2.80 -22.39
CA PHE A 352 35.61 -3.91 -21.48
C PHE A 352 34.44 -4.57 -20.75
N PHE A 353 33.31 -3.88 -20.59
CA PHE A 353 32.12 -4.42 -19.93
C PHE A 353 31.04 -4.84 -20.92
N ARG A 354 31.12 -4.37 -22.17
CA ARG A 354 30.09 -4.63 -23.18
C ARG A 354 29.91 -6.13 -23.45
N LEU A 355 31.00 -6.88 -23.63
CA LEU A 355 30.94 -8.32 -23.87
C LEU A 355 30.44 -9.11 -22.64
N GLU A 356 30.78 -8.66 -21.43
CA GLU A 356 30.27 -9.25 -20.18
C GLU A 356 28.74 -9.09 -20.09
N LYS A 357 28.23 -7.91 -20.45
CA LYS A 357 26.79 -7.65 -20.48
C LYS A 357 26.02 -8.49 -21.48
N HIS A 358 26.62 -8.87 -22.61
CA HIS A 358 26.01 -9.84 -23.53
C HIS A 358 25.79 -11.20 -22.85
N ALA A 359 26.77 -11.66 -22.07
CA ALA A 359 26.64 -12.91 -21.33
C ALA A 359 25.60 -12.80 -20.21
N GLU A 360 25.54 -11.66 -19.51
CA GLU A 360 24.54 -11.38 -18.49
C GLU A 360 23.12 -11.39 -19.05
N ILE A 361 22.86 -10.69 -20.17
CA ILE A 361 21.55 -10.68 -20.85
C ILE A 361 21.11 -12.11 -21.19
N LYS A 362 22.01 -12.94 -21.71
CA LYS A 362 21.71 -14.35 -22.02
C LYS A 362 21.35 -15.15 -20.77
N LYS A 363 22.11 -14.98 -19.67
CA LYS A 363 21.82 -15.62 -18.39
C LYS A 363 20.47 -15.20 -17.81
N LEU A 364 20.12 -13.92 -17.92
CA LEU A 364 18.82 -13.40 -17.49
C LEU A 364 17.67 -14.06 -18.27
N GLN A 365 17.80 -14.15 -19.60
CA GLN A 365 16.79 -14.78 -20.45
C GLN A 365 16.65 -16.29 -20.17
N GLU A 366 17.78 -16.99 -20.01
CA GLU A 366 17.80 -18.42 -19.67
C GLU A 366 17.15 -18.66 -18.29
N PHE A 367 17.48 -17.83 -17.30
CA PHE A 367 16.88 -17.89 -15.97
C PHE A 367 15.36 -17.80 -16.02
N CYS A 368 14.80 -16.81 -16.74
CA CYS A 368 13.35 -16.68 -16.86
C CYS A 368 12.72 -17.83 -17.62
N SER A 369 13.35 -18.27 -18.71
CA SER A 369 12.84 -19.40 -19.52
C SER A 369 12.77 -20.69 -18.70
N LYS A 370 13.69 -20.87 -17.75
CA LYS A 370 13.71 -22.04 -16.87
C LYS A 370 12.72 -21.95 -15.71
N ASN A 371 12.62 -20.79 -15.06
CA ASN A 371 11.98 -20.68 -13.74
C ASN A 371 10.61 -20.00 -13.76
N VAL A 372 10.29 -19.18 -14.76
CA VAL A 372 9.04 -18.41 -14.81
C VAL A 372 8.02 -19.11 -15.71
N PRO A 373 6.94 -19.71 -15.16
CA PRO A 373 5.90 -20.33 -15.97
C PRO A 373 5.26 -19.32 -16.92
N GLY A 374 5.09 -19.70 -18.18
CA GLY A 374 4.47 -18.83 -19.20
C GLY A 374 5.38 -17.71 -19.71
N TYR A 375 6.63 -17.60 -19.26
CA TYR A 375 7.56 -16.63 -19.81
C TYR A 375 7.84 -16.90 -21.29
N THR A 376 7.62 -15.88 -22.12
CA THR A 376 7.92 -15.93 -23.54
C THR A 376 9.26 -15.26 -23.78
N ALA A 377 10.28 -16.07 -24.07
CA ALA A 377 11.59 -15.60 -24.45
C ALA A 377 11.51 -14.65 -25.66
N ASN A 378 12.19 -13.48 -25.57
CA ASN A 378 12.29 -12.59 -26.71
C ASN A 378 13.22 -13.21 -27.76
N ALA A 379 12.62 -13.70 -28.85
CA ALA A 379 13.32 -14.35 -29.95
C ALA A 379 14.34 -13.42 -30.65
N SER A 380 14.17 -12.11 -30.52
CA SER A 380 15.05 -11.11 -31.16
C SER A 380 16.36 -10.89 -30.39
N ILE A 381 16.47 -11.29 -29.12
CA ILE A 381 17.66 -11.02 -28.29
C ILE A 381 18.92 -11.54 -28.98
N HIS A 382 18.89 -12.76 -29.53
CA HIS A 382 20.05 -13.32 -30.22
C HIS A 382 20.50 -12.44 -31.41
N SER A 383 19.54 -11.97 -32.22
CA SER A 383 19.84 -11.09 -33.36
C SER A 383 20.34 -9.71 -32.93
N LEU A 384 19.77 -9.12 -31.87
CA LEU A 384 20.18 -7.83 -31.34
C LEU A 384 21.61 -7.88 -30.78
N LEU A 385 21.93 -8.93 -30.02
CA LEU A 385 23.29 -9.13 -29.52
C LEU A 385 24.28 -9.38 -30.67
N ALA A 386 23.90 -10.16 -31.69
CA ALA A 386 24.76 -10.38 -32.85
C ALA A 386 25.03 -9.08 -33.64
N GLU A 387 24.01 -8.23 -33.83
CA GLU A 387 24.16 -6.93 -34.46
C GLU A 387 25.07 -6.01 -33.64
N ASP A 388 24.91 -6.00 -32.31
CA ASP A 388 25.75 -5.22 -31.41
C ASP A 388 27.23 -5.68 -31.45
N ILE A 389 27.49 -6.99 -31.45
CA ILE A 389 28.83 -7.57 -31.62
C ILE A 389 29.43 -7.11 -32.95
N LYS A 390 28.66 -7.17 -34.05
CA LYS A 390 29.14 -6.73 -35.37
C LYS A 390 29.59 -5.27 -35.34
N LYS A 391 28.77 -4.37 -34.77
CA LYS A 391 29.12 -2.94 -34.63
C LYS A 391 30.35 -2.74 -33.73
N PHE A 392 30.45 -3.52 -32.66
CA PHE A 392 31.61 -3.50 -31.78
C PHE A 392 32.88 -3.96 -32.50
N ASP A 393 32.83 -5.06 -33.26
CA ASP A 393 33.94 -5.57 -34.05
C ASP A 393 34.37 -4.60 -35.15
N GLU A 394 33.41 -3.97 -35.85
CA GLU A 394 33.69 -2.91 -36.82
C GLU A 394 34.46 -1.75 -36.18
N LYS A 395 34.01 -1.28 -35.00
CA LYS A 395 34.69 -0.23 -34.22
C LYS A 395 36.10 -0.65 -33.81
N VAL A 396 36.29 -1.89 -33.38
CA VAL A 396 37.62 -2.42 -32.99
C VAL A 396 38.54 -2.57 -34.20
N ASN A 397 38.02 -3.03 -35.35
CA ASN A 397 38.77 -3.21 -36.58
C ASN A 397 39.24 -1.89 -37.20
N GLN A 398 38.50 -0.81 -36.99
CA GLN A 398 38.87 0.53 -37.46
C GLN A 398 40.00 1.17 -36.64
N ARG A 399 40.33 0.63 -35.46
CA ARG A 399 41.39 1.17 -34.60
C ARG A 399 42.76 0.68 -35.06
N SER A 400 43.70 1.61 -35.09
CA SER A 400 45.11 1.35 -35.44
C SER A 400 46.04 1.65 -34.28
N TRP A 401 47.09 0.86 -34.11
CA TRP A 401 48.17 1.17 -33.18
C TRP A 401 49.01 2.33 -33.73
N PRO A 402 49.15 3.44 -33.00
CA PRO A 402 49.81 4.63 -33.54
C PRO A 402 51.33 4.47 -33.54
N ALA A 403 52.00 5.25 -34.38
CA ALA A 403 53.47 5.37 -34.33
C ALA A 403 53.91 6.05 -33.02
N CYS A 404 55.07 5.63 -32.50
CA CYS A 404 55.69 6.25 -31.33
C CYS A 404 56.27 7.61 -31.68
N LYS A 405 56.00 8.64 -30.86
CA LYS A 405 56.51 10.01 -31.06
C LYS A 405 57.74 10.38 -30.23
N GLY A 406 58.09 9.57 -29.22
CA GLY A 406 59.21 9.84 -28.33
C GLY A 406 60.50 9.10 -28.70
N SER A 407 61.55 9.32 -27.92
CA SER A 407 62.86 8.69 -28.13
C SER A 407 62.83 7.18 -27.84
N ASP A 408 63.76 6.43 -28.46
CA ASP A 408 63.89 4.99 -28.19
C ASP A 408 64.28 4.70 -26.74
N THR A 409 65.08 5.58 -26.12
CA THR A 409 65.45 5.47 -24.70
C THR A 409 64.23 5.62 -23.79
N ASP A 410 63.39 6.62 -24.02
CA ASP A 410 62.17 6.83 -23.24
C ASP A 410 61.20 5.67 -23.41
N ARG A 411 61.03 5.18 -24.65
CA ARG A 411 60.16 4.05 -24.96
C ARG A 411 60.64 2.77 -24.29
N ALA A 412 61.95 2.50 -24.32
CA ALA A 412 62.55 1.33 -23.65
C ALA A 412 62.36 1.40 -22.13
N GLY A 413 62.61 2.55 -21.51
CA GLY A 413 62.38 2.74 -20.08
C GLY A 413 60.90 2.63 -19.69
N ALA A 414 59.99 3.12 -20.54
CA ALA A 414 58.56 2.97 -20.32
C ALA A 414 58.14 1.49 -20.39
N LEU A 415 58.64 0.75 -21.38
CA LEU A 415 58.32 -0.66 -21.54
C LEU A 415 58.85 -1.50 -20.37
N ASP A 416 60.07 -1.23 -19.90
CA ASP A 416 60.65 -1.91 -18.74
C ASP A 416 59.84 -1.68 -17.47
N TYR A 417 59.48 -0.42 -17.19
CA TYR A 417 58.61 -0.08 -16.07
C TYR A 417 57.27 -0.83 -16.15
N LEU A 418 56.62 -0.80 -17.32
CA LEU A 418 55.30 -1.41 -17.52
C LEU A 418 55.33 -2.94 -17.42
N LYS A 419 56.39 -3.60 -17.89
CA LYS A 419 56.58 -5.05 -17.71
C LYS A 419 56.74 -5.42 -16.24
N ASN A 420 57.42 -4.59 -15.45
CA ASN A 420 57.68 -4.85 -14.05
C ASN A 420 56.52 -4.47 -13.11
N SER A 421 55.68 -3.51 -13.52
CA SER A 421 54.49 -3.08 -12.77
C SER A 421 53.25 -3.85 -13.24
N TRP A 422 52.76 -3.55 -14.44
CA TRP A 422 51.54 -4.14 -15.00
C TRP A 422 51.72 -5.60 -15.42
N GLY A 423 52.87 -5.95 -15.99
CA GLY A 423 53.15 -7.32 -16.46
C GLY A 423 53.34 -8.35 -15.34
N LYS A 424 53.55 -7.91 -14.10
CA LYS A 424 53.67 -8.75 -12.90
C LYS A 424 52.46 -8.66 -11.98
N ASP A 425 51.37 -8.03 -12.41
CA ASP A 425 50.14 -7.93 -11.64
C ASP A 425 49.47 -9.31 -11.49
N GLU A 426 49.43 -9.83 -10.26
CA GLU A 426 48.87 -11.16 -9.97
C GLU A 426 47.34 -11.22 -10.11
N LYS A 427 46.65 -10.08 -9.94
CA LYS A 427 45.19 -10.00 -9.97
C LYS A 427 44.66 -10.16 -11.39
N TYR A 428 45.26 -9.46 -12.34
CA TYR A 428 44.79 -9.41 -13.73
C TYR A 428 45.63 -10.23 -14.69
N LYS A 429 46.85 -10.63 -14.31
CA LYS A 429 47.75 -11.50 -15.09
C LYS A 429 47.96 -10.99 -16.51
N TYR A 430 48.23 -9.69 -16.64
CA TYR A 430 48.42 -9.05 -17.93
C TYR A 430 49.71 -9.51 -18.61
N THR A 431 49.61 -9.83 -19.89
CA THR A 431 50.78 -9.89 -20.78
C THR A 431 50.94 -8.52 -21.45
N VAL A 432 52.07 -7.85 -21.22
CA VAL A 432 52.40 -6.58 -21.88
C VAL A 432 52.80 -6.85 -23.32
N LEU A 433 52.01 -6.33 -24.27
CA LEU A 433 52.24 -6.49 -25.71
C LEU A 433 53.15 -5.38 -26.26
N GLY A 434 52.98 -4.14 -25.78
CA GLY A 434 53.77 -3.02 -26.27
C GLY A 434 53.39 -1.69 -25.64
N THR A 435 54.21 -0.67 -25.90
CA THR A 435 53.97 0.71 -25.48
C THR A 435 54.42 1.71 -26.53
N VAL A 436 53.72 2.85 -26.62
CA VAL A 436 54.05 3.95 -27.52
C VAL A 436 53.89 5.29 -26.82
N ILE A 437 54.82 6.20 -27.08
CA ILE A 437 54.77 7.57 -26.56
C ILE A 437 53.85 8.40 -27.43
N ARG A 438 52.90 9.10 -26.80
CA ARG A 438 51.81 9.81 -27.48
C ARG A 438 52.10 11.29 -27.73
N SER A 439 52.89 11.90 -26.86
CA SER A 439 53.23 13.31 -26.90
C SER A 439 54.48 13.59 -26.07
N ASP A 440 54.93 14.84 -26.09
CA ASP A 440 56.04 15.32 -25.28
C ASP A 440 55.78 15.18 -23.78
N TRP A 441 56.87 15.25 -23.03
CA TRP A 441 56.86 15.30 -21.58
C TRP A 441 56.06 16.50 -21.06
N SER A 442 55.43 16.32 -19.90
CA SER A 442 54.62 17.33 -19.23
C SER A 442 55.07 17.51 -17.78
N VAL A 443 54.88 18.71 -17.22
CA VAL A 443 55.10 18.95 -15.79
C VAL A 443 53.88 18.45 -15.03
N GLN A 444 54.08 17.50 -14.11
CA GLN A 444 53.00 16.89 -13.33
C GLN A 444 52.88 17.50 -11.93
N LYS A 445 53.99 17.98 -11.37
CA LYS A 445 54.02 18.62 -10.05
C LYS A 445 55.11 19.69 -9.98
N LYS A 446 54.82 20.76 -9.23
CA LYS A 446 55.75 21.85 -8.91
C LYS A 446 55.92 21.98 -7.39
N ASP A 447 57.06 22.48 -6.95
CA ASP A 447 57.29 22.86 -5.55
C ASP A 447 56.62 24.21 -5.22
N LEU A 448 56.74 24.65 -3.96
CA LEU A 448 56.21 25.93 -3.48
C LEU A 448 56.81 27.16 -4.20
N HIS A 449 57.95 26.99 -4.87
CA HIS A 449 58.63 28.03 -5.66
C HIS A 449 58.31 27.94 -7.16
N GLY A 450 57.39 27.05 -7.56
CA GLY A 450 56.97 26.86 -8.95
C GLY A 450 57.95 26.06 -9.81
N LYS A 451 58.99 25.45 -9.23
CA LYS A 451 59.96 24.61 -9.95
C LYS A 451 59.38 23.21 -10.17
N PRO A 452 59.51 22.60 -11.37
CA PRO A 452 59.07 21.22 -11.59
C PRO A 452 59.81 20.23 -10.67
N ILE A 453 59.05 19.37 -10.01
CA ILE A 453 59.57 18.29 -9.15
C ILE A 453 59.11 16.90 -9.60
N MET A 454 58.28 16.84 -10.64
CA MET A 454 57.82 15.59 -11.26
C MET A 454 57.43 15.85 -12.71
N TYR A 455 57.88 14.98 -13.61
CA TYR A 455 57.50 15.00 -15.01
C TYR A 455 56.66 13.76 -15.36
N GLY A 456 55.83 13.90 -16.38
CA GLY A 456 54.94 12.87 -16.88
C GLY A 456 55.14 12.63 -18.37
N LEU A 457 55.24 11.37 -18.76
CA LEU A 457 55.32 10.92 -20.15
C LEU A 457 54.00 10.24 -20.55
N PRO A 458 53.20 10.85 -21.44
CA PRO A 458 51.96 10.24 -21.94
C PRO A 458 52.27 9.06 -22.87
N VAL A 459 51.73 7.88 -22.53
CA VAL A 459 51.92 6.64 -23.29
C VAL A 459 50.60 5.92 -23.54
N LEU A 460 50.57 5.06 -24.56
CA LEU A 460 49.59 3.97 -24.61
C LEU A 460 50.28 2.69 -24.18
N LEU A 461 49.63 1.94 -23.30
CA LEU A 461 50.01 0.59 -22.96
C LEU A 461 49.03 -0.37 -23.64
N ALA A 462 49.55 -1.34 -24.39
CA ALA A 462 48.77 -2.50 -24.84
C ALA A 462 49.08 -3.70 -23.95
N VAL A 463 48.04 -4.28 -23.35
CA VAL A 463 48.10 -5.52 -22.59
C VAL A 463 47.05 -6.51 -23.05
N GLN A 464 47.22 -7.76 -22.67
CA GLN A 464 46.28 -8.82 -22.97
C GLN A 464 46.06 -9.70 -21.74
N LYS A 465 44.79 -9.97 -21.43
CA LYS A 465 44.41 -11.04 -20.51
C LYS A 465 44.29 -12.37 -21.24
N PRO A 466 44.35 -13.52 -20.53
CA PRO A 466 44.07 -14.83 -21.14
C PRO A 466 42.74 -14.86 -21.91
N GLU A 467 41.67 -14.27 -21.37
CA GLU A 467 40.35 -14.25 -22.05
C GLU A 467 40.32 -13.39 -23.33
N ASP A 468 41.09 -12.30 -23.36
CA ASP A 468 41.17 -11.41 -24.53
C ASP A 468 42.02 -12.04 -25.65
N HIS A 469 43.05 -12.81 -25.28
CA HIS A 469 43.89 -13.55 -26.21
C HIS A 469 43.09 -14.53 -27.05
N ALA A 470 42.16 -15.26 -26.43
CA ALA A 470 41.26 -16.19 -27.13
C ALA A 470 40.39 -15.49 -28.20
N GLN A 471 40.18 -14.17 -28.08
CA GLN A 471 39.37 -13.36 -28.99
C GLN A 471 40.22 -12.53 -29.96
N GLY A 472 41.55 -12.66 -29.91
CA GLY A 472 42.48 -11.84 -30.71
C GLY A 472 42.41 -10.34 -30.36
N LEU A 473 42.01 -10.01 -29.13
CA LEU A 473 41.86 -8.64 -28.64
C LEU A 473 43.02 -8.24 -27.72
N ALA A 474 43.37 -6.96 -27.73
CA ALA A 474 44.28 -6.32 -26.80
C ALA A 474 43.59 -5.14 -26.14
N ARG A 475 43.78 -4.98 -24.82
CA ARG A 475 43.34 -3.81 -24.07
C ARG A 475 44.39 -2.72 -24.19
N VAL A 476 43.95 -1.54 -24.60
CA VAL A 476 44.79 -0.34 -24.65
C VAL A 476 44.39 0.58 -23.52
N PHE A 477 45.36 0.99 -22.72
CA PHE A 477 45.22 1.99 -21.67
C PHE A 477 45.96 3.26 -22.05
N ILE A 478 45.30 4.41 -21.89
CA ILE A 478 45.95 5.72 -22.00
C ILE A 478 46.54 6.02 -20.64
N LEU A 479 47.87 6.06 -20.56
CA LEU A 479 48.59 6.26 -19.31
C LEU A 479 49.43 7.53 -19.35
N THR A 480 49.73 8.07 -18.16
CA THR A 480 50.87 8.98 -17.97
C THR A 480 51.84 8.37 -16.97
N LEU A 481 53.03 8.02 -17.43
CA LEU A 481 54.11 7.51 -16.57
C LEU A 481 54.82 8.69 -15.91
N ARG A 482 55.11 8.60 -14.61
CA ARG A 482 55.63 9.70 -13.81
C ARG A 482 56.99 9.35 -13.23
N THR A 483 57.87 10.34 -13.24
CA THR A 483 59.19 10.25 -12.61
C THR A 483 59.05 10.22 -11.08
N PRO A 484 60.08 9.77 -10.33
CA PRO A 484 60.18 10.03 -8.91
C PRO A 484 59.96 11.52 -8.59
N GLU A 485 59.29 11.80 -7.48
CA GLU A 485 59.14 13.16 -6.98
C GLU A 485 60.45 13.60 -6.31
N GLY A 486 60.98 14.75 -6.71
CA GLY A 486 62.18 15.29 -6.05
C GLY A 486 62.76 16.53 -6.71
N ALA A 487 63.62 17.22 -5.95
CA ALA A 487 64.41 18.31 -6.48
C ALA A 487 65.34 17.79 -7.59
N GLY A 488 65.35 18.47 -8.74
CA GLY A 488 66.18 18.07 -9.88
C GLY A 488 65.63 16.91 -10.71
N ALA A 489 64.31 16.66 -10.66
CA ALA A 489 63.65 15.72 -11.57
C ALA A 489 64.05 15.99 -13.03
N LYS A 490 64.19 14.91 -13.82
CA LYS A 490 64.58 14.97 -15.24
C LYS A 490 63.49 14.38 -16.11
N MET A 491 63.33 14.88 -17.34
CA MET A 491 62.46 14.29 -18.37
C MET A 491 63.11 13.04 -18.96
N ALA A 492 63.32 12.02 -18.12
CA ALA A 492 63.92 10.75 -18.50
C ALA A 492 63.48 9.63 -17.54
N PRO A 493 63.49 8.36 -17.97
CA PRO A 493 63.39 7.21 -17.07
C PRO A 493 64.48 7.23 -15.98
N PRO A 494 64.30 6.52 -14.85
CA PRO A 494 63.22 5.57 -14.54
C PRO A 494 61.90 6.23 -14.10
N PHE A 495 60.81 5.48 -14.23
CA PHE A 495 59.48 5.86 -13.74
C PHE A 495 59.20 5.23 -12.37
N SER A 496 58.41 5.89 -11.53
CA SER A 496 58.03 5.40 -10.20
C SER A 496 56.55 5.13 -10.04
N SER A 497 55.70 5.77 -10.85
CA SER A 497 54.25 5.63 -10.78
C SER A 497 53.62 5.93 -12.13
N ASP A 498 52.36 5.54 -12.31
CA ASP A 498 51.55 5.87 -13.46
C ASP A 498 50.18 6.43 -13.04
N THR A 499 49.42 6.91 -14.02
CA THR A 499 48.01 7.27 -13.89
C THR A 499 47.27 6.70 -15.09
N VAL A 500 46.06 6.18 -14.86
CA VAL A 500 45.24 5.54 -15.88
C VAL A 500 44.11 6.48 -16.29
N GLY A 501 44.04 6.78 -17.58
CA GLY A 501 42.93 7.49 -18.21
C GLY A 501 41.97 6.51 -18.88
N ASP A 502 41.49 6.89 -20.07
CA ASP A 502 40.59 6.06 -20.86
C ASP A 502 41.23 4.75 -21.34
N SER A 503 40.37 3.81 -21.73
CA SER A 503 40.79 2.53 -22.25
C SER A 503 39.87 2.02 -23.35
N TYR A 504 40.35 1.10 -24.16
CA TYR A 504 39.58 0.53 -25.28
C TYR A 504 40.20 -0.76 -25.80
N TYR A 505 39.45 -1.51 -26.61
CA TYR A 505 39.98 -2.69 -27.31
C TYR A 505 40.57 -2.36 -28.69
N ILE A 506 41.62 -3.07 -29.08
CA ILE A 506 42.14 -3.13 -30.45
C ILE A 506 42.41 -4.59 -30.83
N ARG A 507 42.51 -4.91 -32.12
CA ARG A 507 43.02 -6.22 -32.54
C ARG A 507 44.48 -6.37 -32.11
N ALA A 508 44.80 -7.48 -31.47
CA ALA A 508 46.16 -7.77 -31.00
C ALA A 508 47.17 -7.78 -32.16
N SER A 509 46.75 -8.21 -33.35
CA SER A 509 47.56 -8.20 -34.57
C SER A 509 47.93 -6.80 -35.08
N GLN A 510 47.30 -5.74 -34.59
CA GLN A 510 47.64 -4.36 -34.93
C GLN A 510 48.77 -3.79 -34.06
N ILE A 511 49.10 -4.43 -32.94
CA ILE A 511 50.17 -3.98 -32.04
C ILE A 511 51.53 -4.28 -32.68
N LYS A 512 52.43 -3.30 -32.68
CA LYS A 512 53.76 -3.35 -33.29
C LYS A 512 54.86 -3.18 -32.28
#